data_AF-A0A3R7MJ95-F1
#
_entry.id   AF-A0A3R7MJ95-F1
#
_cell.length_a   1.000
_cell.length_b   1.000
_cell.length_c   1.000
_cell.angle_alpha   90.00
_cell.angle_beta   90.00
_cell.angle_gamma   90.00
#
_symmetry.space_group_name_H-M   'P 1'
#
loop_
_entity.id
_entity.type
_entity.pdbx_description
1 polymer ?
#
loop_
_entity_poly.entity_id
_entity_poly.type
_entity_poly.pdbx_seq_one_letter_code
_entity_poly.pdbx_strand_id
1 'polypeptide(L)'
;MVRCRGRISHECLVQLQVVTSRGGGGASKGAGEESLPLLDVSALCEEIGCRMRFLCGLAVAANAAGIQVMGVRHDTAGVYNVVVRLPQASPLAVTALRAACASTALGPVVAGRAEATRQKRERQEGTAMTMPVAVRVLHLKGVAAA
;
A
#
# COMPACT_ATOMS: atom_id res chain seq x y z
N MET A 1 41.33 -5.34 1.27
CA MET A 1 40.27 -4.55 0.60
C MET A 1 39.34 -5.53 -0.11
N VAL A 2 38.19 -5.86 0.51
CA VAL A 2 37.26 -6.85 -0.04
C VAL A 2 36.40 -6.16 -1.08
N ARG A 3 36.63 -6.47 -2.37
CA ARG A 3 35.76 -6.01 -3.46
C ARG A 3 34.48 -6.84 -3.41
N CYS A 4 33.41 -6.28 -2.83
CA CYS A 4 32.08 -6.81 -3.01
C CYS A 4 31.76 -6.74 -4.52
N ARG A 5 31.83 -7.88 -5.21
CA ARG A 5 31.31 -8.00 -6.58
C ARG A 5 29.83 -7.69 -6.50
N GLY A 6 29.44 -6.48 -6.89
CA GLY A 6 28.04 -6.08 -6.96
C GLY A 6 27.30 -7.07 -7.83
N ARG A 7 26.45 -7.90 -7.22
CA ARG A 7 25.43 -8.62 -7.97
C ARG A 7 24.63 -7.56 -8.70
N ILE A 8 24.44 -7.79 -10.00
CA ILE A 8 23.58 -7.01 -10.89
C ILE A 8 22.33 -6.61 -10.09
N SER A 9 22.05 -5.31 -10.02
CA SER A 9 20.86 -4.78 -9.35
C SER A 9 19.63 -5.30 -10.08
N HIS A 10 19.14 -6.45 -9.63
CA HIS A 10 17.88 -7.00 -10.10
C HIS A 10 16.77 -6.21 -9.42
N GLU A 11 15.86 -5.69 -10.22
CA GLU A 11 14.62 -5.15 -9.72
C GLU A 11 13.71 -6.32 -9.31
N CYS A 12 12.69 -6.03 -8.50
CA CYS A 12 11.73 -7.05 -8.09
C CYS A 12 10.31 -6.53 -8.29
N LEU A 13 9.47 -7.33 -8.95
CA LEU A 13 8.03 -7.16 -8.88
C LEU A 13 7.50 -7.92 -7.67
N VAL A 14 6.73 -7.23 -6.85
CA VAL A 14 6.14 -7.79 -5.64
C VAL A 14 4.63 -7.73 -5.75
N GLN A 15 3.98 -8.86 -5.54
CA GLN A 15 2.53 -8.92 -5.42
C GLN A 15 2.15 -8.79 -3.95
N LEU A 16 1.42 -7.74 -3.63
CA LEU A 16 0.78 -7.50 -2.36
C LEU A 16 -0.70 -7.89 -2.45
N GLN A 17 -1.24 -8.39 -1.35
CA GLN A 17 -2.68 -8.46 -1.16
C GLN A 17 -3.06 -7.61 0.04
N VAL A 18 -4.01 -6.71 -0.18
CA VAL A 18 -4.61 -5.87 0.84
C VAL A 18 -6.02 -6.36 1.07
N VAL A 19 -6.34 -6.65 2.33
CA VAL A 19 -7.67 -7.05 2.78
C VAL A 19 -8.18 -5.97 3.70
N THR A 20 -9.39 -5.49 3.47
CA THR A 20 -10.04 -4.51 4.33
C THR A 20 -11.10 -5.19 5.17
N SER A 21 -11.23 -4.80 6.45
CA SER A 21 -12.25 -5.35 7.33
C SER A 21 -13.59 -4.70 7.05
N ARG A 22 -14.18 -4.99 5.89
CA ARG A 22 -15.58 -4.64 5.73
C ARG A 22 -16.42 -5.69 6.43
N GLY A 23 -17.03 -5.26 7.54
CA GLY A 23 -17.66 -6.09 8.57
C GLY A 23 -18.45 -7.27 8.01
N GLY A 24 -18.15 -8.46 8.54
CA GLY A 24 -19.08 -9.56 8.47
C GLY A 24 -20.38 -9.16 9.16
N GLY A 25 -21.50 -9.27 8.44
CA GLY A 25 -22.82 -9.47 9.03
C GLY A 25 -23.49 -8.26 9.65
N GLY A 26 -24.29 -7.57 8.83
CA GLY A 26 -25.34 -6.67 9.30
C GLY A 26 -26.25 -6.34 8.14
N ALA A 27 -27.20 -7.22 7.84
CA ALA A 27 -28.25 -6.98 6.89
C ALA A 27 -28.99 -5.69 7.24
N SER A 28 -28.69 -4.60 6.53
CA SER A 28 -29.57 -3.44 6.46
C SER A 28 -29.84 -3.21 5.00
N LYS A 29 -30.89 -3.90 4.56
CA LYS A 29 -31.61 -3.71 3.31
C LYS A 29 -32.25 -2.32 3.39
N GLY A 30 -31.47 -1.28 3.13
CA GLY A 30 -31.91 0.12 3.11
C GLY A 30 -31.57 0.69 1.73
N ALA A 31 -32.59 1.11 1.00
CA ALA A 31 -32.46 1.70 -0.31
C ALA A 31 -31.66 3.00 -0.26
N GLY A 32 -30.56 3.05 -1.00
CA GLY A 32 -29.69 4.20 -1.17
C GLY A 32 -28.33 3.69 -1.64
N GLU A 33 -28.00 3.89 -2.92
CA GLU A 33 -26.66 3.60 -3.47
C GLU A 33 -25.62 4.56 -2.87
N GLU A 34 -25.35 4.42 -1.58
CA GLU A 34 -24.21 5.07 -0.95
C GLU A 34 -22.95 4.32 -1.41
N SER A 35 -22.29 4.94 -2.39
CA SER A 35 -21.00 4.49 -2.93
C SER A 35 -20.05 4.23 -1.78
N LEU A 36 -19.64 2.98 -1.67
CA LEU A 36 -18.91 2.47 -0.53
C LEU A 36 -17.51 3.11 -0.48
N PRO A 37 -16.98 3.40 0.73
CA PRO A 37 -15.65 3.97 0.87
C PRO A 37 -14.62 3.06 0.19
N LEU A 38 -13.95 3.59 -0.83
CA LEU A 38 -12.92 2.91 -1.59
C LEU A 38 -11.57 3.18 -0.94
N LEU A 39 -10.75 2.13 -0.81
CA LEU A 39 -9.39 2.27 -0.30
C LEU A 39 -8.54 3.05 -1.31
N ASP A 40 -7.82 4.06 -0.85
CA ASP A 40 -6.80 4.73 -1.66
C ASP A 40 -5.53 3.88 -1.67
N VAL A 41 -5.43 3.01 -2.68
CA VAL A 41 -4.30 2.08 -2.84
C VAL A 41 -2.98 2.83 -3.08
N SER A 42 -3.03 3.98 -3.76
CA SER A 42 -1.84 4.77 -4.05
C SER A 42 -1.27 5.36 -2.76
N ALA A 43 -2.11 6.03 -1.97
CA ALA A 43 -1.71 6.60 -0.69
C ALA A 43 -1.28 5.51 0.31
N LEU A 44 -1.92 4.34 0.31
CA LEU A 44 -1.49 3.19 1.10
C LEU A 44 -0.08 2.72 0.71
N CYS A 45 0.23 2.62 -0.58
CA CYS A 45 1.55 2.19 -1.05
C CYS A 45 2.63 3.22 -0.74
N GLU A 46 2.30 4.52 -0.77
CA GLU A 46 3.19 5.59 -0.31
C GLU A 46 3.51 5.44 1.18
N GLU A 47 2.49 5.19 2.02
CA GLU A 47 2.69 4.98 3.46
C GLU A 47 3.58 3.76 3.74
N ILE A 48 3.35 2.64 3.06
CA ILE A 48 4.21 1.45 3.15
C ILE A 48 5.65 1.81 2.74
N GLY A 49 5.83 2.59 1.67
CA GLY A 49 7.14 3.07 1.24
C GLY A 49 7.84 3.95 2.28
N CYS A 50 7.08 4.83 2.96
CA CYS A 50 7.58 5.64 4.06
C CYS A 50 8.00 4.77 5.26
N ARG A 51 7.19 3.80 5.66
CA ARG A 51 7.51 2.84 6.73
C ARG A 51 8.74 2.01 6.42
N MET A 52 8.86 1.55 5.18
CA MET A 52 10.02 0.79 4.70
C MET A 52 11.32 1.61 4.81
N ARG A 53 11.29 2.90 4.45
CA ARG A 53 12.42 3.83 4.64
C ARG A 53 12.72 4.07 6.12
N PHE A 54 11.69 4.19 6.96
CA PHE A 54 11.88 4.37 8.40
C PHE A 54 12.54 3.14 9.05
N LEU A 55 12.11 1.93 8.68
CA LEU A 55 12.59 0.68 9.29
C LEU A 55 14.01 0.29 8.86
N CYS A 56 14.44 0.66 7.65
CA CYS A 56 15.75 0.23 7.11
C CYS A 56 16.65 1.38 6.64
N GLY A 57 16.25 2.63 6.91
CA GLY A 57 17.01 3.82 6.58
C GLY A 57 17.39 3.93 5.10
N LEU A 58 18.58 4.47 4.84
CA LEU A 58 19.17 4.60 3.51
C LEU A 58 19.61 3.27 2.89
N ALA A 59 19.61 2.17 3.67
CA ALA A 59 20.11 0.87 3.21
C ALA A 59 19.19 0.19 2.20
N VAL A 60 17.95 0.66 2.11
CA VAL A 60 17.06 0.30 1.01
C VAL A 60 16.96 1.52 0.10
N ALA A 61 17.42 1.35 -1.15
CA ALA A 61 17.22 2.35 -2.20
C ALA A 61 15.74 2.41 -2.62
N ALA A 62 14.81 2.57 -1.68
CA ALA A 62 13.49 3.09 -2.02
C ALA A 62 13.76 4.50 -2.53
N ASN A 63 13.66 4.68 -3.84
CA ASN A 63 13.90 5.95 -4.50
C ASN A 63 13.08 7.05 -3.80
N ALA A 64 13.42 8.33 -3.95
CA ALA A 64 12.64 9.41 -3.32
C ALA A 64 11.13 9.34 -3.65
N ALA A 65 10.80 8.72 -4.79
CA ALA A 65 9.45 8.42 -5.28
C ALA A 65 8.74 7.22 -4.59
N GLY A 66 9.37 6.53 -3.65
CA GLY A 66 8.76 5.42 -2.91
C GLY A 66 8.62 4.12 -3.72
N ILE A 67 7.70 3.26 -3.27
CA ILE A 67 7.34 2.00 -3.92
C ILE A 67 6.47 2.32 -5.14
N GLN A 68 6.88 1.89 -6.34
CA GLN A 68 6.13 2.20 -7.56
C GLN A 68 5.00 1.19 -7.76
N VAL A 69 3.75 1.66 -7.84
CA VAL A 69 2.60 0.80 -8.16
C VAL A 69 2.58 0.51 -9.66
N MET A 70 2.58 -0.77 -10.03
CA MET A 70 2.57 -1.25 -11.41
C MET A 70 1.19 -1.73 -11.86
N GLY A 71 0.34 -2.14 -10.92
CA GLY A 71 -1.02 -2.54 -11.23
C GLY A 71 -1.84 -2.78 -9.97
N VAL A 72 -3.14 -2.54 -10.08
CA VAL A 72 -4.11 -2.79 -9.02
C VAL A 72 -5.25 -3.59 -9.64
N ARG A 73 -5.57 -4.74 -9.04
CA ARG A 73 -6.71 -5.57 -9.41
C ARG A 73 -7.60 -5.77 -8.19
N HIS A 74 -8.90 -5.51 -8.36
CA HIS A 74 -9.90 -5.77 -7.35
C HIS A 74 -10.60 -7.10 -7.70
N ASP A 75 -10.37 -8.14 -6.90
CA ASP A 75 -10.94 -9.47 -7.15
C ASP A 75 -12.33 -9.59 -6.56
N THR A 76 -12.47 -9.23 -5.28
CA THR A 76 -13.70 -9.31 -4.50
C THR A 76 -13.82 -8.08 -3.58
N ALA A 77 -15.03 -7.78 -3.10
CA ALA A 77 -15.26 -6.64 -2.23
C ALA A 77 -14.32 -6.65 -1.01
N GLY A 78 -13.48 -5.62 -0.90
CA GLY A 78 -12.52 -5.47 0.21
C GLY A 78 -11.20 -6.23 0.02
N VAL A 79 -10.95 -6.82 -1.16
CA VAL A 79 -9.68 -7.49 -1.48
C VAL A 79 -9.03 -6.86 -2.72
N TYR A 80 -7.83 -6.33 -2.53
CA TYR A 80 -7.03 -5.69 -3.57
C TYR A 80 -5.74 -6.46 -3.77
N ASN A 81 -5.46 -6.86 -5.00
CA ASN A 81 -4.15 -7.36 -5.40
C ASN A 81 -3.38 -6.21 -6.05
N VAL A 82 -2.25 -5.85 -5.45
CA VAL A 82 -1.43 -4.73 -5.87
C VAL A 82 -0.08 -5.26 -6.30
N VAL A 83 0.35 -4.93 -7.51
CA VAL A 83 1.69 -5.23 -7.98
C VAL A 83 2.52 -3.97 -7.80
N VAL A 84 3.63 -4.09 -7.09
CA VAL A 84 4.57 -3.00 -6.87
C VAL A 84 5.97 -3.36 -7.35
N ARG A 85 6.75 -2.37 -7.78
CA ARG A 85 8.14 -2.53 -8.18
C ARG A 85 9.05 -2.04 -7.07
N LEU A 86 9.94 -2.93 -6.63
CA LEU A 86 11.09 -2.59 -5.81
C LEU A 86 12.30 -2.38 -6.73
N PRO A 87 13.00 -1.23 -6.62
CA PRO A 87 14.19 -0.95 -7.44
C PRO A 87 15.38 -1.86 -7.10
N GLN A 88 15.38 -2.51 -5.94
CA GLN A 88 16.43 -3.46 -5.55
C GLN A 88 15.83 -4.69 -4.86
N ALA A 89 16.08 -5.87 -5.42
CA ALA A 89 15.69 -7.17 -4.89
C ALA A 89 16.62 -7.67 -3.76
N SER A 90 17.12 -6.79 -2.89
CA SER A 90 18.00 -7.20 -1.80
C SER A 90 17.19 -7.92 -0.69
N PRO A 91 17.78 -8.90 0.02
CA PRO A 91 17.13 -9.54 1.17
C PRO A 91 16.65 -8.53 2.22
N LEU A 92 17.42 -7.44 2.39
CA LEU A 92 17.08 -6.35 3.30
C LEU A 92 15.83 -5.60 2.81
N ALA A 93 15.76 -5.23 1.53
CA ALA A 93 14.59 -4.54 0.96
C ALA A 93 13.32 -5.38 1.06
N VAL A 94 13.41 -6.69 0.82
CA VAL A 94 12.28 -7.61 0.97
C VAL A 94 11.82 -7.71 2.42
N THR A 95 12.77 -7.79 3.36
CA THR A 95 12.47 -7.83 4.80
C THR A 95 11.82 -6.53 5.26
N ALA A 96 12.35 -5.39 4.82
CA ALA A 96 11.82 -4.06 5.09
C ALA A 96 10.38 -3.92 4.58
N LEU A 97 10.10 -4.39 3.36
CA LEU A 97 8.76 -4.38 2.79
C LEU A 97 7.80 -5.24 3.61
N ARG A 98 8.19 -6.47 3.95
CA ARG A 98 7.35 -7.36 4.76
C ARG A 98 7.04 -6.77 6.13
N ALA A 99 8.05 -6.18 6.78
CA ALA A 99 7.90 -5.51 8.06
C ALA A 99 6.99 -4.27 7.95
N ALA A 100 7.17 -3.47 6.90
CA ALA A 100 6.32 -2.32 6.62
C ALA A 100 4.86 -2.75 6.43
N CYS A 101 4.59 -3.74 5.58
CA CYS A 101 3.25 -4.31 5.37
C CYS A 101 2.64 -4.83 6.68
N ALA A 102 3.41 -5.56 7.50
CA ALA A 102 2.93 -6.09 8.78
C ALA A 102 2.62 -4.98 9.80
N SER A 103 3.32 -3.85 9.72
CA SER A 103 3.08 -2.69 10.60
C SER A 103 1.89 -1.82 10.16
N THR A 104 1.42 -1.99 8.91
CA THR A 104 0.31 -1.22 8.34
C THR A 104 -1.02 -1.84 8.75
N ALA A 105 -1.69 -1.22 9.72
CA ALA A 105 -2.99 -1.67 10.22
C ALA A 105 -4.16 -0.81 9.72
N LEU A 106 -3.88 0.41 9.24
CA LEU A 106 -4.87 1.37 8.74
C LEU A 106 -4.50 1.76 7.32
N GLY A 107 -5.52 1.98 6.49
CA GLY A 107 -5.37 2.42 5.10
C GLY A 107 -6.27 3.61 4.79
N PRO A 108 -5.77 4.60 4.03
CA PRO A 108 -6.52 5.81 3.67
C PRO A 108 -7.70 5.49 2.75
N VAL A 109 -8.77 6.27 2.88
CA VAL A 109 -10.02 6.11 2.12
C VAL A 109 -10.23 7.28 1.18
N VAL A 110 -10.65 7.01 -0.06
CA VAL A 110 -11.09 8.03 -1.00
C VAL A 110 -12.46 8.55 -0.56
N ALA A 111 -12.51 9.80 -0.09
CA ALA A 111 -13.79 10.46 0.19
C ALA A 111 -14.57 10.65 -1.13
N GLY A 112 -15.80 10.16 -1.17
CA GLY A 112 -16.68 10.34 -2.33
C GLY A 112 -16.98 11.82 -2.57
N ARG A 113 -17.21 12.20 -3.85
CA ARG A 113 -17.52 13.59 -4.26
C ARG A 113 -18.70 14.24 -3.50
N ALA A 114 -19.56 13.47 -2.84
CA ALA A 114 -20.72 13.97 -2.09
C ALA A 114 -20.38 14.58 -0.72
N GLU A 115 -19.25 14.24 -0.11
CA GLU A 115 -18.86 14.79 1.21
C GLU A 115 -18.07 16.09 1.10
N ALA A 116 -17.47 16.37 -0.06
CA ALA A 116 -16.64 17.55 -0.29
C ALA A 116 -17.40 18.89 -0.12
N THR A 117 -18.72 18.90 -0.28
CA THR A 117 -19.55 20.11 -0.14
C THR A 117 -20.02 20.38 1.29
N ARG A 118 -20.07 19.39 2.19
CA ARG A 118 -20.37 19.60 3.62
C ARG A 118 -19.12 19.90 4.45
N GLN A 119 -17.97 19.37 4.07
CA GLN A 119 -16.72 19.49 4.84
C GLN A 119 -16.06 20.88 4.78
N LYS A 120 -16.51 21.77 3.88
CA LYS A 120 -15.96 23.14 3.78
C LYS A 120 -16.34 24.04 4.97
N ARG A 121 -17.18 23.56 5.90
CA ARG A 121 -17.64 24.33 7.08
C ARG A 121 -17.03 23.90 8.41
N GLU A 122 -16.30 22.78 8.46
CA GLU A 122 -15.69 22.25 9.69
C GLU A 122 -14.18 22.07 9.49
N ARG A 123 -13.50 23.21 9.29
CA ARG A 123 -12.04 23.28 9.30
C ARG A 123 -11.57 23.46 10.73
N GLN A 124 -11.32 22.35 11.43
CA GLN A 124 -10.34 22.23 12.51
C GLN A 124 -10.05 20.73 12.70
N GLU A 125 -8.78 20.34 12.52
CA GLU A 125 -8.24 18.97 12.68
C GLU A 125 -8.76 17.92 11.66
N GLY A 126 -8.22 17.99 10.43
CA GLY A 126 -8.51 17.07 9.34
C GLY A 126 -8.18 15.62 9.69
N THR A 127 -9.15 14.90 10.20
CA THR A 127 -9.10 13.45 10.38
C THR A 127 -9.16 12.82 8.98
N ALA A 128 -8.02 12.39 8.44
CA ALA A 128 -8.02 11.56 7.24
C ALA A 128 -8.86 10.30 7.54
N MET A 129 -9.92 10.07 6.76
CA MET A 129 -10.71 8.84 6.88
C MET A 129 -9.78 7.65 6.61
N THR A 130 -9.67 6.76 7.59
CA THR A 130 -8.89 5.52 7.48
C THR A 130 -9.78 4.32 7.79
N MET A 131 -9.45 3.18 7.19
CA MET A 131 -10.11 1.91 7.46
C MET A 131 -9.08 0.85 7.90
N PRO A 132 -9.47 -0.15 8.70
CA PRO A 132 -8.56 -1.24 9.05
C PRO A 132 -8.22 -2.08 7.82
N VAL A 133 -6.93 -2.34 7.66
CA VAL A 133 -6.37 -3.13 6.56
C VAL A 133 -5.39 -4.17 7.08
N ALA A 134 -5.30 -5.28 6.37
CA ALA A 134 -4.23 -6.25 6.51
C ALA A 134 -3.50 -6.36 5.17
N VAL A 135 -2.19 -6.14 5.17
CA VAL A 135 -1.36 -6.20 3.96
C VAL A 135 -0.41 -7.39 4.04
N ARG A 136 -0.41 -8.26 3.03
CA ARG A 136 0.51 -9.40 2.93
C ARG A 136 1.27 -9.42 1.61
N VAL A 137 2.51 -9.88 1.66
CA VAL A 137 3.32 -10.14 0.47
C VAL A 137 3.04 -11.57 -0.01
N LEU A 138 2.54 -11.72 -1.24
CA LEU A 138 2.21 -13.01 -1.85
C LEU A 138 3.38 -13.58 -2.66
N HIS A 139 3.88 -12.80 -3.62
CA HIS A 139 4.88 -13.27 -4.58
C HIS A 139 5.98 -12.24 -4.79
N LEU A 140 7.19 -12.72 -5.06
CA LEU A 140 8.36 -11.94 -5.43
C LEU A 140 8.89 -12.49 -6.75
N LYS A 141 9.00 -11.64 -7.77
CA LYS A 141 9.53 -12.01 -9.08
C LYS A 141 10.68 -11.08 -9.43
N GLY A 142 11.90 -11.63 -9.48
CA GLY A 142 13.07 -10.90 -9.97
C GLY A 142 12.89 -10.50 -11.44
N VAL A 143 13.26 -9.27 -11.77
CA VAL A 143 13.25 -8.73 -13.12
C VAL A 143 14.65 -8.19 -13.42
N ALA A 144 15.14 -8.41 -14.65
CA ALA A 144 16.36 -7.76 -15.09
C ALA A 144 16.11 -6.24 -15.14
N ALA A 145 16.99 -5.44 -14.53
CA ALA A 145 16.95 -3.99 -14.72
C ALA A 145 17.13 -3.70 -16.22
N ALA A 146 16.20 -2.91 -16.77
CA ALA A 146 16.22 -2.47 -18.17
C ALA A 146 17.31 -1.43 -18.41
#